data_AF-A0A7C9MZE4-F1
#
_entry.id   AF-A0A7C9MZE4-F1
#
_cell.length_a   1.000
_cell.length_b   1.000
_cell.length_c   1.000
_cell.angle_alpha   90.00
_cell.angle_beta   90.00
_cell.angle_gamma   90.00
#
_symmetry.space_group_name_H-M   'P 1'
#
loop_
_entity.id
_entity.type
_entity.pdbx_description
1 polymer ?
#
loop_
_entity_poly.entity_id
_entity_poly.type
_entity_poly.pdbx_seq_one_letter_code
_entity_poly.pdbx_strand_id
1 'polypeptide(L)'
;MKWPLSRETVVRVLLIVALGGTLYKGFLKTPEAASHLTPKAFFDGLVNDGENTAIMKERHRDVLEATDKAVRVRLDELRSGVYKPAPGSLVSEASLTRAIRKDEATRARAEDDVLRADEKLERARRLEAAGWRMGLFGCTPAGEGRP
;
A
#
# COMPACT_ATOMS: atom_id res chain seq x y z
N MET A 1 37.28 -11.44 -43.06
CA MET A 1 35.97 -10.87 -43.43
C MET A 1 35.92 -9.45 -42.87
N LYS A 2 36.26 -8.44 -43.68
CA LYS A 2 36.30 -7.03 -43.23
C LYS A 2 34.94 -6.42 -43.54
N TRP A 3 34.08 -6.29 -42.53
CA TRP A 3 32.85 -5.51 -42.68
C TRP A 3 33.23 -4.03 -42.71
N PRO A 4 33.01 -3.29 -43.81
CA PRO A 4 33.10 -1.84 -43.73
C PRO A 4 31.94 -1.39 -42.84
N LEU A 5 32.25 -0.95 -41.62
CA LEU A 5 31.29 -0.35 -40.71
C LEU A 5 30.75 0.93 -41.36
N SER A 6 29.70 0.78 -42.16
CA SER A 6 28.96 1.93 -42.68
C SER A 6 28.36 2.67 -41.49
N ARG A 7 28.27 4.01 -41.58
CA ARG A 7 27.65 4.85 -40.54
C ARG A 7 26.28 4.32 -40.14
N GLU A 8 25.51 3.81 -41.10
CA GLU A 8 24.22 3.19 -40.87
C GLU A 8 24.29 1.90 -40.02
N THR A 9 25.28 1.05 -40.27
CA THR A 9 25.51 -0.17 -39.47
C THR A 9 25.85 0.18 -38.02
N VAL A 10 26.69 1.20 -37.81
CA VAL A 10 27.03 1.69 -36.46
C VAL A 10 25.79 2.21 -35.75
N VAL A 11 24.97 3.04 -36.43
CA VAL A 11 23.73 3.58 -35.85
C VAL A 11 22.75 2.47 -35.50
N ARG A 12 22.55 1.47 -36.38
CA ARG A 12 21.67 0.33 -36.08
C ARG A 12 22.14 -0.49 -34.88
N VAL A 13 23.45 -0.74 -34.77
CA VAL A 13 24.01 -1.44 -33.61
C VAL A 13 23.79 -0.64 -32.33
N LEU A 14 24.03 0.67 -32.34
CA LEU A 14 23.77 1.54 -31.18
C LEU A 14 22.28 1.55 -30.79
N LEU A 15 21.37 1.56 -31.77
CA LEU A 15 19.93 1.47 -31.52
C LEU A 15 19.54 0.12 -30.90
N ILE A 16 20.09 -0.99 -31.40
CA ILE A 16 19.85 -2.33 -30.81
C ILE A 16 20.36 -2.39 -29.37
N VAL A 17 21.55 -1.84 -29.10
CA VAL A 17 22.09 -1.76 -27.74
C VAL A 17 21.21 -0.90 -26.84
N ALA A 18 20.72 0.24 -27.32
CA ALA A 18 19.81 1.09 -26.56
C ALA A 18 18.46 0.41 -26.28
N LEU A 19 17.89 -0.29 -27.26
CA LEU A 19 16.67 -1.09 -27.11
C LEU A 19 16.87 -2.23 -26.12
N GLY A 20 17.96 -3.00 -26.27
CA GLY A 20 18.33 -4.07 -25.36
C GLY A 20 18.55 -3.58 -23.93
N GLY A 21 19.22 -2.44 -23.76
CA GLY A 21 19.41 -1.79 -22.46
C GLY A 21 18.09 -1.36 -21.82
N THR A 22 17.14 -0.87 -22.62
CA THR A 22 15.80 -0.47 -22.15
C THR A 22 15.00 -1.70 -21.70
N LEU A 23 15.00 -2.77 -22.51
CA LEU A 23 14.34 -4.03 -22.18
C LEU A 23 14.94 -4.66 -20.93
N TYR A 24 16.27 -4.68 -20.80
CA TYR A 24 16.96 -5.20 -19.63
C TYR A 24 16.61 -4.42 -18.36
N LYS A 25 16.63 -3.08 -18.43
CA LYS A 25 16.21 -2.23 -17.29
C LYS A 25 14.74 -2.44 -16.92
N GLY A 26 13.87 -2.63 -17.91
CA GLY A 26 12.46 -2.96 -17.68
C GLY A 26 12.32 -4.30 -16.98
N PHE A 27 13.03 -5.32 -17.48
CA PHE A 27 13.04 -6.66 -16.91
C PHE A 27 13.52 -6.65 -15.45
N LEU A 28 14.62 -5.96 -15.12
CA LEU A 28 15.11 -5.87 -13.74
C LEU A 28 14.12 -5.27 -12.74
N LYS A 29 13.11 -4.52 -13.21
CA LYS A 29 12.05 -3.95 -12.36
C LYS A 29 10.86 -4.89 -12.17
N THR A 30 10.79 -5.99 -12.92
CA THR A 30 9.75 -7.00 -12.74
C THR A 30 9.96 -7.74 -11.41
N PRO A 31 8.89 -8.11 -10.69
CA PRO A 31 9.01 -8.85 -9.43
C PRO A 31 9.70 -10.21 -9.63
N GLU A 32 9.55 -10.84 -10.80
CA GLU A 32 10.26 -12.03 -11.23
C GLU A 32 11.77 -11.78 -11.21
N ALA A 33 12.27 -10.84 -12.00
CA ALA A 33 13.71 -10.57 -12.04
C ALA A 33 14.24 -10.02 -10.72
N ALA A 34 13.51 -9.13 -10.06
CA ALA A 34 13.95 -8.46 -8.84
C ALA A 34 14.08 -9.44 -7.67
N SER A 35 13.14 -10.39 -7.52
CA SER A 35 13.22 -11.41 -6.47
C SER A 35 14.43 -12.33 -6.66
N HIS A 36 14.83 -12.64 -7.90
CA HIS A 36 15.99 -13.50 -8.20
C HIS A 36 17.35 -12.77 -8.18
N LEU A 37 17.44 -11.61 -8.85
CA LEU A 37 18.70 -10.90 -9.10
C LEU A 37 19.08 -9.92 -7.99
N THR A 38 18.08 -9.33 -7.33
CA THR A 38 18.27 -8.34 -6.25
C THR A 38 17.35 -8.64 -5.07
N PRO A 39 17.43 -9.86 -4.48
CA PRO A 39 16.46 -10.32 -3.48
C PRO A 39 16.37 -9.40 -2.26
N LYS A 40 17.52 -8.93 -1.75
CA LYS A 40 17.54 -8.03 -0.59
C LYS A 40 16.74 -6.75 -0.84
N ALA A 41 17.03 -6.04 -1.93
CA ALA A 41 16.31 -4.81 -2.27
C ALA A 41 14.80 -5.05 -2.53
N PHE A 42 14.45 -6.22 -3.07
CA PHE A 42 13.07 -6.61 -3.27
C PHE A 42 12.32 -6.84 -1.94
N PHE A 43 12.89 -7.62 -1.01
CA PHE A 43 12.27 -7.89 0.29
C PHE A 43 12.27 -6.67 1.20
N ASP A 44 13.36 -5.89 1.25
CA ASP A 44 13.40 -4.61 1.95
C ASP A 44 12.25 -3.70 1.48
N GLY A 45 11.97 -3.67 0.17
CA GLY A 45 10.85 -2.95 -0.41
C GLY A 45 9.48 -3.47 0.06
N LEU A 46 9.28 -4.80 0.08
CA LEU A 46 8.03 -5.41 0.54
C LEU A 46 7.77 -5.18 2.03
N VAL A 47 8.82 -5.31 2.86
CA VAL A 47 8.74 -5.08 4.31
C VAL A 47 8.43 -3.62 4.59
N ASN A 48 9.15 -2.69 3.94
CA ASN A 48 8.91 -1.26 4.10
C ASN A 48 7.49 -0.85 3.65
N ASP A 49 6.97 -1.41 2.55
CA ASP A 49 5.58 -1.18 2.13
C ASP A 49 4.58 -1.73 3.16
N GLY A 50 4.86 -2.90 3.74
CA GLY A 50 4.08 -3.48 4.83
C GLY A 50 4.07 -2.60 6.09
N GLU A 51 5.23 -2.16 6.55
CA GLU A 51 5.39 -1.30 7.73
C GLU A 51 4.69 0.05 7.53
N ASN A 52 4.88 0.68 6.37
CA ASN A 52 4.17 1.93 6.06
C ASN A 52 2.65 1.72 6.03
N THR A 53 2.18 0.60 5.47
CA THR A 53 0.74 0.29 5.45
C THR A 53 0.21 0.16 6.89
N ALA A 54 0.90 -0.59 7.76
CA ALA A 54 0.49 -0.79 9.15
C ALA A 54 0.43 0.53 9.92
N ILE A 55 1.48 1.34 9.84
CA ILE A 55 1.53 2.66 10.50
C ILE A 55 0.40 3.57 9.99
N MET A 56 0.13 3.58 8.68
CA MET A 56 -0.96 4.41 8.13
C MET A 56 -2.33 3.95 8.60
N LYS A 57 -2.58 2.64 8.68
CA LYS A 57 -3.86 2.11 9.17
C LYS A 57 -4.07 2.36 10.65
N GLU A 58 -3.01 2.23 11.45
CA GLU A 58 -3.03 2.61 12.87
C GLU A 58 -3.38 4.09 13.04
N ARG A 59 -2.68 4.98 12.33
CA ARG A 59 -2.98 6.42 12.40
C ARG A 59 -4.40 6.77 11.96
N HIS A 60 -4.95 6.08 10.96
CA HIS A 60 -6.34 6.28 10.57
C HIS A 60 -7.31 5.89 11.69
N ARG A 61 -7.05 4.79 12.40
CA ARG A 61 -7.85 4.39 13.57
C ARG A 61 -7.82 5.47 14.65
N ASP A 62 -6.64 6.01 14.96
CA ASP A 62 -6.49 7.03 15.99
C ASP A 62 -7.23 8.33 15.64
N VAL A 63 -7.17 8.76 14.38
CA VAL A 63 -7.93 9.93 13.90
C VAL A 63 -9.44 9.70 13.98
N LEU A 64 -9.91 8.49 13.66
CA LEU A 64 -11.32 8.14 13.78
C LEU A 64 -11.79 8.13 15.24
N GLU A 65 -10.96 7.64 16.16
CA GLU A 65 -11.26 7.68 17.59
C GLU A 65 -11.35 9.12 18.11
N ALA A 66 -10.39 9.97 17.75
CA ALA A 66 -10.42 11.38 18.11
C ALA A 66 -11.66 12.10 17.55
N THR A 67 -12.04 11.77 16.31
CA THR A 67 -13.22 12.34 15.63
C THR A 67 -14.51 11.92 16.32
N ASP A 68 -14.70 10.63 16.61
CA ASP A 68 -15.88 10.13 17.32
C ASP A 68 -16.03 10.80 18.69
N LYS A 69 -14.94 10.94 19.44
CA LYS A 69 -14.94 11.66 20.73
C LYS A 69 -15.40 13.12 20.57
N ALA A 70 -14.87 13.82 19.57
CA ALA A 70 -15.25 15.21 19.31
C ALA A 70 -16.74 15.34 18.92
N VAL A 71 -17.26 14.41 18.12
CA VAL A 71 -18.67 14.39 17.72
C VAL A 71 -19.59 14.09 18.91
N ARG A 72 -19.21 13.15 19.79
CA ARG A 72 -19.95 12.85 21.02
C ARG A 72 -20.00 14.04 21.97
N VAL A 73 -18.86 14.68 22.22
CA VAL A 73 -18.80 15.91 23.03
C VAL A 73 -19.69 16.99 22.43
N ARG A 74 -19.66 17.19 21.11
CA ARG A 74 -20.51 18.17 20.43
C ARG A 74 -22.01 17.86 20.58
N LEU A 75 -22.39 16.59 20.57
CA LEU A 75 -23.77 16.14 20.79
C LEU A 75 -24.22 16.45 22.23
N ASP A 76 -23.35 16.21 23.21
CA ASP A 76 -23.64 16.50 24.62
C ASP A 76 -23.71 18.00 24.89
N GLU A 77 -22.83 18.80 24.29
CA GLU A 77 -22.89 20.26 24.33
C GLU A 77 -24.18 20.81 23.70
N LEU A 78 -24.64 20.20 22.60
CA LEU A 78 -25.90 20.56 21.94
C LEU A 78 -27.10 20.27 22.85
N ARG A 79 -27.12 19.08 23.47
CA ARG A 79 -28.20 18.64 24.37
C ARG A 79 -28.26 19.43 25.67
N SER A 80 -27.11 19.82 26.22
CA SER A 80 -27.01 20.68 27.41
C SER A 80 -27.30 22.15 27.13
N GLY A 81 -27.42 22.54 25.86
CA GLY A 81 -27.66 23.92 25.44
C GLY A 81 -26.43 24.83 25.51
N VAL A 82 -25.25 24.29 25.83
CA VAL A 82 -23.96 24.99 25.82
C VAL A 82 -23.58 25.36 24.39
N TYR A 83 -23.79 24.45 23.44
CA TYR A 83 -23.60 24.71 22.02
C TYR A 83 -24.93 25.03 21.35
N LYS A 84 -25.00 26.20 20.71
CA LYS A 84 -26.14 26.63 19.89
C LYS A 84 -25.67 26.79 18.44
N PRO A 85 -26.13 25.94 17.51
CA PRO A 85 -25.77 26.05 16.11
C PRO A 85 -26.17 27.42 15.55
N ALA A 86 -25.33 27.99 14.68
CA ALA A 86 -25.68 29.22 13.97
C ALA A 86 -26.93 29.03 13.08
N PRO A 87 -27.71 30.08 12.81
CA PRO A 87 -28.81 30.02 11.86
C PRO A 87 -28.35 29.48 10.50
N GLY A 88 -29.07 28.51 9.95
CA GLY A 88 -28.71 27.83 8.70
C GLY A 88 -27.68 26.70 8.83
N SER A 89 -27.22 26.38 10.04
CA SER A 89 -26.33 25.24 10.27
C SER A 89 -27.01 23.91 9.92
N LEU A 90 -26.28 23.04 9.22
CA LEU A 90 -26.69 21.65 8.97
C LEU A 90 -26.46 20.74 10.20
N VAL A 91 -25.77 21.26 11.22
CA VAL A 91 -25.48 20.54 12.45
C VAL A 91 -26.73 20.52 13.33
N SER A 92 -27.34 19.34 13.41
CA SER A 92 -28.48 19.00 14.26
C SER A 92 -28.17 17.76 15.11
N GLU A 93 -28.96 17.53 16.16
CA GLU A 93 -28.85 16.33 16.99
C GLU A 93 -28.91 15.05 16.15
N ALA A 94 -29.83 15.01 15.19
CA ALA A 94 -29.98 13.89 14.26
C ALA A 94 -28.73 13.70 13.38
N SER A 95 -28.10 14.78 12.92
CA SER A 95 -26.88 14.69 12.12
C SER A 95 -25.69 14.15 12.92
N LEU A 96 -25.51 14.60 14.17
CA LEU A 96 -24.43 14.16 15.05
C LEU A 96 -24.65 12.69 15.47
N THR A 97 -25.89 12.31 15.77
CA THR A 97 -26.24 10.91 16.07
C THR A 97 -25.94 9.99 14.88
N ARG A 98 -26.24 10.42 13.64
CA ARG A 98 -25.86 9.66 12.44
C ARG A 98 -24.35 9.58 12.25
N ALA A 99 -23.63 10.67 12.52
CA ALA A 99 -22.17 10.69 12.44
C ALA A 99 -21.55 9.67 13.41
N ILE A 100 -21.98 9.63 14.68
CA ILE A 100 -21.51 8.65 15.67
C ILE A 100 -21.73 7.21 15.18
N ARG A 101 -22.93 6.88 14.68
CA ARG A 101 -23.22 5.54 14.14
C ARG A 101 -22.32 5.17 12.96
N LYS A 102 -22.02 6.15 12.09
CA LYS A 102 -21.08 5.96 10.99
C LYS A 102 -19.66 5.74 11.49
N ASP A 103 -19.22 6.49 12.50
CA ASP A 103 -17.88 6.40 13.05
C ASP A 103 -17.67 5.07 13.78
N GLU A 104 -18.66 4.58 14.53
CA GLU A 104 -18.67 3.23 15.13
C GLU A 104 -18.50 2.13 14.07
N ALA A 105 -19.26 2.20 12.97
CA ALA A 105 -19.14 1.25 11.87
C ALA A 105 -17.78 1.35 11.15
N THR A 106 -17.21 2.55 11.08
CA THR A 106 -15.90 2.78 10.45
C THR A 106 -14.77 2.27 11.34
N ARG A 107 -14.88 2.42 12.66
CA ARG A 107 -13.91 1.91 13.64
C ARG A 107 -13.77 0.40 13.56
N ALA A 108 -14.89 -0.32 13.55
CA ALA A 108 -14.87 -1.78 13.43
C ALA A 108 -14.11 -2.25 12.18
N ARG A 109 -14.28 -1.55 11.04
CA ARG A 109 -13.51 -1.84 9.82
C ARG A 109 -12.05 -1.43 9.92
N ALA A 110 -11.75 -0.34 10.63
CA ALA A 110 -10.39 0.13 10.82
C ALA A 110 -9.56 -0.87 11.64
N GLU A 111 -10.16 -1.53 12.63
CA GLU A 111 -9.54 -2.63 13.39
C GLU A 111 -9.17 -3.80 12.48
N ASP A 112 -10.11 -4.26 11.64
CA ASP A 112 -9.82 -5.30 10.64
C ASP A 112 -8.73 -4.89 9.65
N ASP A 113 -8.74 -3.62 9.23
CA ASP A 113 -7.75 -3.09 8.29
C ASP A 113 -6.33 -3.07 8.88
N VAL A 114 -6.19 -2.79 10.18
CA VAL A 114 -4.91 -2.88 10.90
C VAL A 114 -4.43 -4.33 10.92
N LEU A 115 -5.30 -5.28 11.30
CA LEU A 115 -4.96 -6.71 11.31
C LEU A 115 -4.49 -7.20 9.94
N ARG A 116 -5.19 -6.82 8.86
CA ARG A 116 -4.78 -7.18 7.48
C ARG A 116 -3.44 -6.55 7.09
N ALA A 117 -3.14 -5.35 7.59
CA ALA A 117 -1.86 -4.69 7.36
C ALA A 117 -0.72 -5.46 8.05
N ASP A 118 -0.93 -5.85 9.31
CA ASP A 118 0.03 -6.63 10.08
C ASP A 118 0.26 -8.01 9.45
N GLU A 119 -0.80 -8.69 9.03
CA GLU A 119 -0.70 -9.96 8.29
C GLU A 119 0.10 -9.82 7.00
N LYS A 120 -0.05 -8.70 6.27
CA LYS A 120 0.71 -8.40 5.06
C LYS A 120 2.20 -8.23 5.38
N LEU A 121 2.53 -7.51 6.45
CA LEU A 121 3.90 -7.32 6.91
C LEU A 121 4.53 -8.66 7.36
N GLU A 122 3.82 -9.43 8.18
CA GLU A 122 4.27 -10.75 8.60
C GLU A 122 4.46 -11.71 7.42
N ARG A 123 3.57 -11.64 6.42
CA ARG A 123 3.72 -12.42 5.19
C ARG A 123 4.99 -12.02 4.45
N ALA A 124 5.27 -10.73 4.31
CA ALA A 124 6.51 -10.26 3.67
C ALA A 124 7.76 -10.78 4.40
N ARG A 125 7.79 -10.68 5.73
CA ARG A 125 8.88 -11.20 6.58
C ARG A 125 9.04 -12.72 6.44
N ARG A 126 7.93 -13.47 6.39
CA ARG A 126 7.96 -14.93 6.18
C ARG A 126 8.49 -15.30 4.79
N LEU A 127 8.10 -14.57 3.74
CA LEU A 127 8.61 -14.80 2.38
C LEU A 127 10.12 -14.53 2.29
N GLU A 128 10.59 -13.48 2.95
CA GLU A 128 12.02 -13.18 3.05
C GLU A 128 12.78 -14.30 3.77
N ALA A 129 12.29 -14.72 4.95
CA ALA A 129 12.90 -15.78 5.75
C ALA A 129 12.92 -17.14 5.01
N ALA A 130 11.88 -17.43 4.22
CA ALA A 130 11.80 -18.62 3.38
C ALA A 130 12.66 -18.53 2.11
N GLY A 131 13.33 -17.40 1.85
CA GLY A 131 14.08 -17.18 0.63
C GLY A 131 13.20 -17.30 -0.63
N TRP A 132 11.91 -16.97 -0.51
CA TRP A 132 10.94 -17.14 -1.59
C TRP A 132 11.35 -16.40 -2.86
N ARG A 133 11.00 -16.93 -4.02
CA ARG A 133 11.27 -16.31 -5.33
C ARG A 133 10.06 -16.47 -6.22
N MET A 134 9.75 -15.46 -7.01
CA MET A 134 8.67 -15.54 -7.98
C MET A 134 9.11 -16.40 -9.18
N GLY A 135 8.23 -17.24 -9.71
CA GLY A 135 8.57 -18.08 -10.87
C GLY A 135 8.77 -17.23 -12.13
N LEU A 136 9.87 -17.46 -12.86
CA LEU A 136 10.21 -16.69 -14.07
C LEU A 136 9.25 -16.92 -15.25
N PHE A 137 8.55 -18.06 -15.29
CA PHE A 137 7.67 -18.47 -16.39
C PHE A 137 6.30 -18.99 -15.91
N GLY A 138 5.95 -18.75 -14.64
CA GLY A 138 4.70 -19.19 -14.07
C GLY A 138 4.49 -18.65 -12.66
N CYS A 139 3.28 -18.18 -12.37
CA CYS A 139 2.89 -17.82 -11.02
C CYS A 139 2.32 -19.06 -10.33
N THR A 140 3.08 -19.65 -9.39
CA THR A 140 2.45 -20.48 -8.37
C THR A 140 1.52 -19.58 -7.55
N PRO A 141 0.24 -19.95 -7.34
CA PRO A 141 -0.69 -19.11 -6.63
C PRO A 141 -0.15 -18.78 -5.23
N ALA A 142 -0.22 -17.51 -4.87
CA ALA A 142 0.17 -17.02 -3.55
C ALA A 142 -0.79 -17.60 -2.51
N GLY A 143 -0.44 -18.76 -1.95
CA GLY A 143 -1.26 -19.50 -0.99
C GLY A 143 -0.69 -20.85 -0.59
N GLU A 144 0.18 -21.45 -1.39
CA GLU A 144 0.77 -22.76 -1.11
C GLU A 144 2.30 -22.68 -1.07
N GLY A 145 2.83 -22.01 -0.05
CA GLY A 145 4.18 -22.31 0.39
C GLY A 145 4.17 -23.72 1.00
N ARG A 146 4.67 -24.72 0.28
CA ARG A 146 5.12 -25.95 0.95
C ARG A 146 6.38 -25.65 1.75
N PRO A 147 6.57 -26.34 2.89
CA PRO A 147 7.60 -26.05 3.88
C PRO A 147 9.02 -26.04 3.31
#